data_AF-A0A1V5LXW0-F1
#
_entry.id   AF-A0A1V5LXW0-F1
#
_cell.length_a   1.000
_cell.length_b   1.000
_cell.length_c   1.000
_cell.angle_alpha   90.00
_cell.angle_beta   90.00
_cell.angle_gamma   90.00
#
_symmetry.space_group_name_H-M   'P 1'
#
loop_
_entity.id
_entity.type
_entity.pdbx_description
1 polymer ?
#
loop_
_entity_poly.entity_id
_entity_poly.type
_entity_poly.pdbx_seq_one_letter_code
_entity_poly.pdbx_strand_id
1 'polypeptide(L)'
;MDGYENPDWLTYIKDTAGSWSFITLLVPFTGAQPKVSVRELDVAADGRMLTPFEASALAITINGREDVYVDQHMQWNLPWEAGGCTGQGRIFHSQM
;
A
#
# COMPACT_ATOMS: atom_id res chain seq x y z
N MET A 1 -13.47 20.36 24.04
CA MET A 1 -13.43 20.53 22.58
C MET A 1 -14.64 19.81 22.06
N ASP A 2 -15.75 20.54 21.96
CA ASP A 2 -17.00 20.00 21.42
C ASP A 2 -16.81 19.72 19.93
N GLY A 3 -17.27 18.54 19.54
CA GLY A 3 -17.10 17.97 18.21
C GLY A 3 -17.64 18.87 17.13
N TYR A 4 -16.81 19.12 16.12
CA TYR A 4 -17.28 19.58 14.83
C TYR A 4 -17.78 18.35 14.07
N GLU A 5 -19.10 18.25 13.87
CA GLU A 5 -19.69 17.34 12.90
C GLU A 5 -19.50 17.93 11.49
N ASN A 6 -18.31 17.73 10.93
CA ASN A 6 -18.07 17.95 9.52
C ASN A 6 -18.07 16.59 8.80
N PRO A 7 -19.15 16.23 8.07
CA PRO A 7 -19.27 14.93 7.41
C PRO A 7 -18.26 14.71 6.27
N ASP A 8 -17.49 15.74 5.90
CA ASP A 8 -16.49 15.69 4.84
C ASP A 8 -15.12 15.20 5.30
N TRP A 9 -14.94 14.87 6.59
CA TRP A 9 -13.64 14.46 7.14
C TRP A 9 -13.65 13.00 7.59
N LEU A 10 -12.77 12.21 6.96
CA LEU A 10 -12.41 10.88 7.44
C LEU A 10 -11.18 11.02 8.33
N THR A 11 -11.37 10.84 9.64
CA THR A 11 -10.26 10.81 10.60
C THR A 11 -9.95 9.37 10.96
N TYR A 12 -8.70 8.95 10.76
CA TYR A 12 -8.16 7.72 11.31
C TYR A 12 -7.20 8.06 12.44
N ILE A 13 -7.44 7.51 13.63
CA ILE A 13 -6.58 7.67 14.80
C ILE A 13 -6.08 6.30 15.21
N LYS A 14 -4.77 6.18 15.38
CA LYS A 14 -4.12 4.99 15.94
C LYS A 14 -3.10 5.44 16.97
N ASP A 15 -3.29 4.99 18.20
CA ASP A 15 -2.27 5.12 19.24
C ASP A 15 -1.22 4.04 19.01
N THR A 16 0.03 4.44 18.80
CA THR A 16 1.13 3.52 18.50
C THR A 16 2.41 3.99 19.16
N ALA A 17 3.14 3.05 19.76
CA ALA A 17 4.51 3.26 20.22
C ALA A 17 5.48 2.79 19.13
N GLY A 18 6.40 3.65 18.72
CA GLY A 18 7.36 3.36 17.66
C GLY A 18 6.88 3.77 16.27
N SER A 19 7.47 3.15 15.25
CA SER A 19 7.30 3.58 13.87
C SER A 19 6.23 2.78 13.14
N TRP A 20 5.48 3.48 12.29
CA TRP A 20 4.38 2.89 11.56
C TRP A 20 4.21 3.60 10.21
N SER A 21 3.72 2.84 9.23
CA SER A 21 3.30 3.35 7.94
C SER A 21 1.78 3.37 7.86
N PHE A 22 1.24 4.35 7.15
CA PHE A 22 -0.19 4.42 6.85
C PHE A 22 -0.37 4.50 5.35
N ILE A 23 -1.13 3.55 4.81
CA ILE A 23 -1.41 3.48 3.38
C ILE A 23 -2.92 3.59 3.19
N THR A 24 -3.35 4.60 2.43
CA THR A 24 -4.76 4.83 2.10
C THR A 24 -5.01 4.42 0.65
N LEU A 25 -5.96 3.52 0.44
CA LEU A 25 -6.45 3.18 -0.89
C LEU A 25 -7.77 3.92 -1.16
N LEU A 26 -7.77 4.75 -2.20
CA LEU A 26 -8.98 5.40 -2.70
C LEU A 26 -9.49 4.66 -3.93
N VAL A 27 -10.61 3.95 -3.79
CA VAL A 27 -11.23 3.21 -4.90
C VAL A 27 -12.48 3.97 -5.36
N PRO A 28 -12.44 4.67 -6.51
CA PRO A 28 -13.65 5.22 -7.09
C PRO A 28 -14.55 4.08 -7.56
N PHE A 29 -15.86 4.21 -7.34
CA PHE A 29 -16.84 3.23 -7.80
C PHE A 29 -18.15 3.90 -8.18
N THR A 30 -18.92 3.23 -9.04
CA THR A 30 -20.29 3.59 -9.37
C THR A 30 -21.20 2.41 -9.01
N GLY A 31 -22.28 2.66 -8.27
CA GLY A 31 -23.20 1.62 -7.85
C GLY A 31 -22.76 0.93 -6.54
N ALA A 32 -22.61 -0.39 -6.57
CA ALA A 32 -22.30 -1.16 -5.37
C ALA A 32 -20.86 -0.90 -4.87
N GLN A 33 -20.71 -0.82 -3.55
CA GLN A 33 -19.41 -0.67 -2.91
C GLN A 33 -18.50 -1.86 -3.27
N PRO A 34 -17.25 -1.61 -3.71
CA PRO A 34 -16.32 -2.68 -4.04
C PRO A 34 -15.92 -3.47 -2.80
N LYS A 35 -15.80 -4.79 -2.93
CA LYS A 35 -15.19 -5.63 -1.90
C LYS A 35 -13.68 -5.50 -2.02
N VAL A 36 -13.05 -4.94 -1.00
CA VAL A 36 -11.61 -4.69 -0.96
C VAL A 36 -10.98 -5.49 0.18
N SER A 37 -9.88 -6.18 -0.13
CA SER A 37 -8.98 -6.75 0.87
C SER A 37 -7.54 -6.44 0.49
N VAL A 38 -6.68 -6.26 1.49
CA VAL A 38 -5.27 -5.92 1.30
C VAL A 38 -4.43 -6.83 2.19
N ARG A 39 -3.31 -7.31 1.66
CA ARG A 39 -2.24 -7.95 2.43
C ARG A 39 -0.90 -7.33 2.07
N GLU A 40 -0.03 -7.21 3.06
CA GLU A 40 1.36 -6.81 2.83
C GLU A 40 2.11 -7.90 2.09
N LEU A 41 3.04 -7.46 1.26
CA LEU A 41 4.00 -8.30 0.55
C LEU A 41 5.40 -7.95 1.01
N ASP A 42 6.19 -9.01 1.13
CA ASP A 42 7.62 -8.94 1.27
C ASP A 42 8.25 -8.30 0.01
N VAL A 43 9.15 -7.34 0.22
CA VAL A 43 9.94 -6.70 -0.86
C VAL A 43 11.39 -7.11 -0.72
N ALA A 44 11.94 -7.77 -1.73
CA ALA A 44 13.34 -8.13 -1.80
C ALA A 44 14.07 -7.21 -2.79
N ALA A 45 15.25 -6.71 -2.42
CA ALA A 45 16.16 -5.98 -3.32
C ALA A 45 17.61 -6.22 -2.86
N ASP A 46 18.54 -6.29 -3.82
CA ASP A 46 19.97 -6.48 -3.56
C ASP A 46 20.27 -7.66 -2.61
N GLY A 47 19.55 -8.78 -2.81
CA GLY A 47 19.76 -10.01 -2.03
C GLY A 47 19.25 -9.97 -0.59
N ARG A 48 18.50 -8.94 -0.18
CA ARG A 48 17.91 -8.85 1.16
C ARG A 48 16.45 -8.43 1.14
N MET A 49 15.77 -8.68 2.25
CA MET A 49 14.45 -8.11 2.52
C MET A 49 14.59 -6.64 2.91
N LEU A 50 13.74 -5.82 2.30
CA LEU A 50 13.59 -4.42 2.66
C LEU A 50 12.65 -4.29 3.85
N THR A 51 12.97 -3.35 4.73
CA THR A 51 12.08 -2.98 5.84
C THR A 51 10.90 -2.15 5.32
N PRO A 52 9.77 -2.07 6.06
CA PRO A 52 8.64 -1.19 5.70
C PRO A 52 9.00 0.30 5.53
N PHE A 53 10.16 0.71 6.06
CA PHE A 53 10.70 2.06 5.88
C PHE A 53 11.40 2.26 4.55
N GLU A 54 11.95 1.20 3.98
CA GLU A 54 12.71 1.24 2.73
C GLU A 54 11.79 1.05 1.53
N ALA A 55 10.81 0.15 1.65
CA ALA A 55 9.78 -0.06 0.66
C ALA A 55 8.49 -0.63 1.28
N SER A 56 7.38 -0.49 0.58
CA SER A 56 6.13 -1.17 0.89
C SER A 56 5.58 -1.83 -0.37
N ALA A 57 5.08 -3.05 -0.24
CA ALA A 57 4.33 -3.70 -1.30
C ALA A 57 3.03 -4.30 -0.78
N LEU A 58 2.00 -4.25 -1.62
CA LEU A 58 0.66 -4.68 -1.27
C LEU A 58 0.12 -5.58 -2.38
N ALA A 59 -0.51 -6.68 -1.99
CA ALA A 59 -1.47 -7.37 -2.84
C ALA A 59 -2.88 -6.87 -2.46
N ILE A 60 -3.53 -6.24 -3.41
CA ILE A 60 -4.82 -5.57 -3.25
C ILE A 60 -5.84 -6.35 -4.07
N THR A 61 -6.84 -6.92 -3.43
CA THR A 61 -7.96 -7.56 -4.13
C THR A 61 -9.15 -6.62 -4.19
N ILE A 62 -9.62 -6.29 -5.39
CA ILE A 62 -10.81 -5.46 -5.63
C ILE A 62 -11.81 -6.29 -6.45
N ASN A 63 -12.95 -6.66 -5.85
CA ASN A 63 -13.98 -7.49 -6.50
C ASN A 63 -13.43 -8.81 -7.10
N GLY A 64 -12.43 -9.41 -6.46
CA GLY A 64 -11.81 -10.66 -6.89
C GLY A 64 -10.65 -10.51 -7.88
N ARG A 65 -10.37 -9.30 -8.39
CA ARG A 65 -9.15 -9.02 -9.16
C ARG A 65 -8.01 -8.72 -8.20
N GLU A 66 -6.84 -9.34 -8.39
CA GLU A 66 -5.64 -9.06 -7.59
C GLU A 66 -4.75 -8.04 -8.34
N ASP A 67 -4.36 -6.99 -7.64
CA ASP A 67 -3.43 -5.98 -8.10
C ASP A 67 -2.20 -6.02 -7.17
N VAL A 68 -0.99 -5.85 -7.72
CA VAL A 68 0.24 -5.66 -6.94
C VAL A 68 0.68 -4.22 -7.04
N TYR A 69 0.96 -3.62 -5.88
CA TYR A 69 1.53 -2.28 -5.76
C TYR A 69 2.86 -2.35 -5.03
N VAL A 70 3.85 -1.58 -5.48
CA VAL A 70 5.15 -1.41 -4.82
C VAL A 70 5.52 0.07 -4.79
N ASP A 71 6.02 0.56 -3.65
CA ASP A 71 6.63 1.89 -3.50
C ASP A 71 7.94 1.76 -2.74
N GLN A 72 9.04 2.17 -3.38
CA GLN A 72 10.32 2.37 -2.72
C GLN A 72 10.35 3.77 -2.11
N HIS A 73 10.47 3.82 -0.79
CA HIS A 73 10.49 5.07 -0.04
C HIS A 73 11.84 5.78 -0.12
N MET A 74 12.90 5.00 -0.38
CA MET A 74 14.24 5.51 -0.66
C MET A 74 14.42 5.72 -2.17
N GLN A 75 15.24 6.70 -2.58
CA GLN A 75 15.56 6.96 -3.99
C GLN A 75 16.46 5.89 -4.64
N TRP A 76 16.47 4.70 -4.09
CA TRP A 76 17.25 3.59 -4.61
C TRP A 76 16.43 2.97 -5.74
N ASN A 77 16.76 3.28 -7.00
CA ASN A 77 16.19 2.57 -8.15
C ASN A 77 16.82 1.17 -8.27
N LEU A 78 16.81 0.41 -7.17
CA LEU A 78 17.35 -0.94 -7.13
C LEU A 78 16.35 -1.91 -7.77
N PRO A 79 16.82 -2.94 -8.48
CA PRO A 79 15.98 -4.06 -8.86
C PRO A 79 15.34 -4.69 -7.63
N TRP A 80 14.02 -4.82 -7.67
CA TRP A 80 13.22 -5.39 -6.59
C TRP A 80 12.32 -6.51 -7.11
N GLU A 81 11.90 -7.36 -6.18
CA GLU A 81 10.91 -8.41 -6.35
C GLU A 81 9.86 -8.33 -5.24
N ALA A 82 8.58 -8.43 -5.61
CA ALA A 82 7.46 -8.50 -4.67
C ALA A 82 6.26 -9.20 -5.31
N GLY A 83 5.67 -10.18 -4.61
CA GLY A 83 4.42 -10.83 -5.05
C GLY A 83 4.46 -11.42 -6.47
N GLY A 84 5.61 -11.95 -6.90
CA GLY A 84 5.80 -12.50 -8.26
C GLY A 84 6.05 -11.45 -9.34
N CYS A 85 6.07 -10.16 -8.99
CA CYS A 85 6.46 -9.05 -9.87
C CYS A 85 7.92 -8.67 -9.63
N THR A 86 8.59 -8.18 -10.68
CA THR A 86 9.94 -7.59 -10.59
C THR A 86 9.96 -6.23 -11.28
N GLY A 87 10.83 -5.34 -10.80
CA GLY A 87 10.99 -4.02 -11.41
C GLY A 87 12.20 -3.27 -10.88
N GLN A 88 12.44 -2.07 -11.41
CA GLN A 88 13.52 -1.17 -10.99
C GLN A 88 13.01 0.24 -10.66
N GLY A 89 11.72 0.49 -10.93
CA GLY A 89 11.09 1.77 -10.67
C GLY A 89 10.83 1.98 -9.17
N ARG A 90 10.72 3.24 -8.78
CA ARG A 90 10.29 3.61 -7.42
C ARG A 90 8.87 3.10 -7.13
N ILE A 91 7.93 3.42 -8.02
CA ILE A 91 6.52 3.04 -7.90
C ILE A 91 6.18 2.05 -9.01
N PHE A 92 5.40 1.03 -8.66
CA PHE A 92 4.88 0.05 -9.59
C PHE A 92 3.46 -0.34 -9.24
N HIS A 93 2.68 -0.59 -10.29
CA HIS A 93 1.36 -1.17 -10.20
C HIS A 93 1.20 -2.17 -11.35
N SER A 94 0.68 -3.35 -11.04
CA SER A 94 0.25 -4.32 -12.04
C SER A 94 -1.07 -4.96 -11.63
N GLN A 95 -1.88 -5.29 -12.63
CA GLN A 95 -3.06 -6.12 -12.48
C GLN A 95 -2.67 -7.56 -12.82
N MET A 96 -3.09 -8.52 -12.01
CA MET A 96 -2.92 -9.96 -12.25
C MET A 96 -4.23 -10.64 -12.61
#